data_AF-A0A0C9WNZ7-F1
#
_entry.id   AF-A0A0C9WNZ7-F1
#
_cell.length_a   1.000
_cell.length_b   1.000
_cell.length_c   1.000
_cell.angle_alpha   90.00
_cell.angle_beta   90.00
_cell.angle_gamma   90.00
#
_symmetry.space_group_name_H-M   'P 1'
#
loop_
_entity.id
_entity.type
_entity.pdbx_description
1 polymer ?
#
loop_
_entity_poly.entity_id
_entity_poly.type
_entity_poly.pdbx_seq_one_letter_code
_entity_poly.pdbx_strand_id
1 'polypeptide(L)'
;MKSSIASLLAALTSAATPAYGLELEFQRRSISVGAQSTNNQFDLLKTLGGKDATSSSTSNVTNIQNTRYTTNIVVNGKQVLVALDTGSTDLWVAPTVDIGTFNDSGIPLELLYGDGSYGVSGTIGVAPFQLGTYNVPQQAFLRATKGSVSGITDIGVSGLLGLSFDFVSASPINAHIKSIYGTDATWGRSVLKNIFSQNASQPNFIAIDLARTDDLEETAGGAFSIGEYAPKYAAIANSPKLTQFPKNGDRWTTLLESVHVDGAAIPLTSKINGVPSGTSQALLDTGDPAAIMPTYLFDAIYSQIPGAVAYDQGNTHLYLLPCNTTQSVSFFFGGNGYPIHPLDLSTITAPLEIDGKQYVACTSSFMAADNWAGDAYEVSLGDAFLRNVYSVFDFGDTGTDGSTDEPYMKLFAKTDPVKAASQVATIRGKTMAGMPPEIAPSTLIKLINGGAVAAAGSSANSTKSAYTVDSSVLSVSSETIAKYGLIVVLLLSVNVIIGLALLVFAILSCVRRGSPKSVSKAAPQYIPVKVRDEESAYSTPYHDQSKYSQ
;
A
#
# COMPACT_ATOMS: atom_id res chain seq x y z
N MET A 1 -10.19 80.14 15.04
CA MET A 1 -9.55 79.63 13.80
C MET A 1 -8.36 78.78 14.24
N LYS A 2 -8.59 77.54 14.66
CA LYS A 2 -8.49 76.27 13.90
C LYS A 2 -7.12 76.08 13.21
N SER A 3 -6.23 75.41 13.94
CA SER A 3 -5.04 74.70 13.48
C SER A 3 -5.47 73.40 12.81
N SER A 4 -4.92 73.08 11.63
CA SER A 4 -5.06 71.77 11.01
C SER A 4 -3.72 71.30 10.48
N ILE A 5 -3.19 70.30 11.19
CA ILE A 5 -2.12 69.39 10.82
C ILE A 5 -2.58 68.59 9.59
N ALA A 6 -1.79 68.61 8.52
CA ALA A 6 -2.02 67.78 7.34
C ALA A 6 -1.51 66.36 7.63
N SER A 7 -2.44 65.41 7.78
CA SER A 7 -2.17 63.98 7.86
C SER A 7 -1.88 63.43 6.47
N LEU A 8 -0.68 62.86 6.31
CA LEU A 8 -0.27 62.06 5.17
C LEU A 8 -1.04 60.72 5.23
N LEU A 9 -2.05 60.56 4.37
CA LEU A 9 -2.78 59.29 4.23
C LEU A 9 -1.94 58.36 3.35
N ALA A 10 -1.15 57.49 3.98
CA ALA A 10 -0.58 56.34 3.30
C ALA A 10 -1.71 55.34 3.03
N ALA A 11 -2.13 55.24 1.77
CA ALA A 11 -3.00 54.17 1.31
C ALA A 11 -2.23 52.84 1.45
N LEU A 12 -2.51 52.08 2.51
CA LEU A 12 -2.23 50.65 2.53
C LEU A 12 -3.16 50.01 1.48
N THR A 13 -2.68 49.84 0.27
CA THR A 13 -3.20 48.83 -0.63
C THR A 13 -2.81 47.48 -0.02
N SER A 14 -3.69 46.91 0.78
CA SER A 14 -3.67 45.48 1.09
C SER A 14 -3.88 44.75 -0.24
N ALA A 15 -2.78 44.38 -0.90
CA ALA A 15 -2.82 43.32 -1.88
C ALA A 15 -3.28 42.07 -1.12
N ALA A 16 -4.57 41.75 -1.25
CA ALA A 16 -5.09 40.47 -0.86
C ALA A 16 -4.37 39.44 -1.73
N THR A 17 -3.32 38.83 -1.18
CA THR A 17 -2.82 37.57 -1.70
C THR A 17 -3.99 36.59 -1.57
N PRO A 18 -4.48 35.99 -2.67
CA PRO A 18 -5.44 34.90 -2.56
C PRO A 18 -4.70 33.71 -1.94
N ALA A 19 -4.68 33.65 -0.61
CA ALA A 19 -4.27 32.47 0.13
C ALA A 19 -5.45 31.49 0.09
N TYR A 20 -5.53 30.71 -0.99
CA TYR A 20 -6.46 29.57 -1.08
C TYR A 20 -5.78 28.23 -0.74
N GLY A 21 -4.55 28.32 -0.20
CA GLY A 21 -3.75 27.31 0.49
C GLY A 21 -4.47 26.67 1.66
N LEU A 22 -5.40 25.72 1.44
CA LEU A 22 -5.93 24.93 2.54
C LEU A 22 -4.99 23.76 2.80
N GLU A 23 -3.92 24.03 3.55
CA GLU A 23 -3.14 22.98 4.22
C GLU A 23 -3.98 22.48 5.40
N LEU A 24 -4.60 21.31 5.24
CA LEU A 24 -5.36 20.70 6.32
C LEU A 24 -4.42 20.19 7.42
N GLU A 25 -4.81 20.40 8.68
CA GLU A 25 -4.12 19.80 9.81
C GLU A 25 -4.13 18.27 9.66
N PHE A 26 -2.92 17.71 9.67
CA PHE A 26 -2.64 16.34 9.29
C PHE A 26 -2.00 15.62 10.47
N GLN A 27 -2.59 14.50 10.87
CA GLN A 27 -2.11 13.71 12.01
C GLN A 27 -1.83 12.28 11.56
N ARG A 28 -0.60 11.82 11.81
CA ARG A 28 -0.25 10.40 11.81
C ARG A 28 -0.59 9.83 13.17
N ARG A 29 -1.43 8.81 13.22
CA ARG A 29 -1.70 8.05 14.44
C ARG A 29 -1.16 6.64 14.31
N SER A 30 -0.52 6.15 15.36
CA SER A 30 -0.03 4.77 15.48
C SER A 30 -0.31 4.28 16.90
N ILE A 31 -0.49 2.98 17.09
CA ILE A 31 -0.57 2.43 18.45
C ILE A 31 0.77 2.65 19.14
N SER A 32 0.79 3.37 20.27
CA SER A 32 1.99 3.54 21.09
C SER A 32 2.53 2.18 21.50
N VAL A 33 3.83 1.96 21.35
CA VAL A 33 4.54 0.76 21.84
C VAL A 33 4.40 0.72 23.37
N GLY A 34 3.33 0.10 23.86
CA GLY A 34 2.94 0.12 25.28
C GLY A 34 1.43 -0.07 25.50
N ALA A 35 0.59 0.25 24.52
CA ALA A 35 -0.81 -0.14 24.55
C ALA A 35 -0.94 -1.59 24.06
N GLN A 36 -1.45 -2.47 24.92
CA GLN A 36 -1.76 -3.86 24.58
C GLN A 36 -2.81 -3.92 23.45
N SER A 37 -2.36 -3.88 22.20
CA SER A 37 -3.21 -4.30 21.07
C SER A 37 -3.22 -5.82 21.03
N THR A 38 -4.41 -6.40 21.17
CA THR A 38 -4.65 -7.85 21.14
C THR A 38 -4.73 -8.41 19.71
N ASN A 39 -4.56 -7.59 18.67
CA ASN A 39 -4.84 -7.98 17.27
C ASN A 39 -3.65 -7.79 16.30
N ASN A 40 -2.42 -7.88 16.79
CA ASN A 40 -1.25 -7.94 15.90
C ASN A 40 -0.90 -9.41 15.65
N GLN A 41 -0.49 -9.76 14.42
CA GLN A 41 -0.04 -11.09 13.97
C GLN A 41 1.02 -11.79 14.86
N PHE A 42 1.54 -11.09 15.87
CA PHE A 42 2.42 -11.59 16.92
C PHE A 42 1.70 -12.33 18.06
N ASP A 43 0.39 -12.52 18.03
CA ASP A 43 -0.29 -13.46 18.96
C ASP A 43 0.24 -14.91 18.80
N LEU A 44 0.83 -15.20 17.64
CA LEU A 44 1.56 -16.44 17.33
C LEU A 44 2.93 -16.53 18.00
N LEU A 45 3.58 -15.38 18.25
CA LEU A 45 4.82 -15.28 19.02
C LEU A 45 4.56 -15.22 20.54
N LYS A 46 3.36 -14.80 20.98
CA LYS A 46 2.91 -14.95 22.37
C LYS A 46 2.58 -16.40 22.73
N THR A 47 2.15 -17.23 21.77
CA THR A 47 1.82 -18.65 21.99
C THR A 47 3.06 -19.54 22.14
N LEU A 48 4.27 -19.04 21.92
CA LEU A 48 5.52 -19.75 22.22
C LEU A 48 5.81 -19.88 23.74
N GLY A 49 4.96 -19.30 24.60
CA GLY A 49 5.03 -19.41 26.05
C GLY A 49 3.91 -20.23 26.73
N GLY A 50 2.94 -20.81 26.01
CA GLY A 50 1.81 -21.48 26.66
C GLY A 50 1.06 -22.46 25.76
N LYS A 51 0.88 -23.69 26.26
CA LYS A 51 0.04 -24.73 25.65
C LYS A 51 -1.42 -24.26 25.59
N ASP A 52 -2.07 -24.63 24.48
CA ASP A 52 -3.51 -24.55 24.16
C ASP A 52 -4.04 -23.19 23.69
N ALA A 53 -4.21 -23.06 22.36
CA ALA A 53 -5.34 -22.34 21.76
C ALA A 53 -5.54 -22.76 20.30
N THR A 54 -6.54 -23.59 20.04
CA THR A 54 -7.14 -23.79 18.72
C THR A 54 -7.98 -22.56 18.37
N SER A 55 -7.62 -21.83 17.31
CA SER A 55 -8.56 -20.89 16.66
C SER A 55 -8.40 -20.92 15.14
N SER A 56 -9.53 -20.93 14.45
CA SER A 56 -9.67 -21.00 13.01
C SER A 56 -9.19 -19.71 12.35
N SER A 57 -8.15 -19.81 11.52
CA SER A 57 -7.55 -18.70 10.78
C SER A 57 -8.37 -18.32 9.55
N THR A 58 -9.09 -17.19 9.63
CA THR A 58 -9.46 -16.40 8.44
C THR A 58 -8.32 -15.45 8.13
N SER A 59 -7.84 -15.47 6.89
CA SER A 59 -6.77 -14.62 6.36
C SER A 59 -7.11 -13.14 6.55
N ASN A 60 -6.47 -12.48 7.51
CA ASN A 60 -6.52 -11.03 7.67
C ASN A 60 -5.12 -10.48 7.37
N VAL A 61 -5.04 -9.60 6.36
CA VAL A 61 -3.86 -8.77 6.10
C VAL A 61 -3.67 -7.83 7.31
N THR A 62 -2.76 -8.16 8.22
CA THR A 62 -2.54 -7.34 9.42
C THR A 62 -1.51 -6.25 9.18
N ASN A 63 -1.95 -5.02 9.42
CA ASN A 63 -1.21 -3.77 9.34
C ASN A 63 -0.02 -3.72 10.31
N ILE A 64 1.14 -3.37 9.76
CA ILE A 64 2.33 -3.04 10.49
C ILE A 64 2.21 -1.62 11.09
N GLN A 65 2.07 -1.57 12.42
CA GLN A 65 2.01 -0.37 13.29
C GLN A 65 0.72 0.45 13.34
N ASN A 66 -0.40 0.02 12.74
CA ASN A 66 -1.66 0.77 12.78
C ASN A 66 -1.47 2.25 12.44
N THR A 67 -0.56 2.53 11.50
CA THR A 67 -0.29 3.90 11.06
C THR A 67 -1.42 4.33 10.14
N ARG A 68 -2.08 5.45 10.44
CA ARG A 68 -3.03 6.09 9.53
C ARG A 68 -2.77 7.58 9.46
N TYR A 69 -2.84 8.10 8.24
CA TYR A 69 -2.85 9.52 7.97
C TYR A 69 -4.29 10.03 7.92
N THR A 70 -4.55 11.04 8.73
CA THR A 70 -5.90 11.41 9.10
C THR A 70 -6.13 12.90 8.96
N THR A 71 -7.38 13.27 8.73
CA THR A 71 -7.83 14.67 8.78
C THR A 71 -9.18 14.76 9.48
N ASN A 72 -9.49 15.96 9.97
CA ASN A 72 -10.80 16.25 10.54
C ASN A 72 -11.75 16.70 9.43
N ILE A 73 -12.89 16.02 9.33
CA ILE A 73 -14.05 16.48 8.56
C ILE A 73 -15.16 16.90 9.53
N VAL A 74 -16.15 17.62 9.01
CA VAL A 74 -17.41 17.83 9.73
C VAL A 74 -18.52 17.15 8.96
N VAL A 75 -19.26 16.27 9.61
CA VAL A 75 -20.48 15.65 9.08
C VAL A 75 -21.63 16.05 9.98
N ASN A 76 -22.65 16.67 9.41
CA ASN A 76 -23.83 17.15 10.13
C ASN A 76 -23.49 18.05 11.34
N GLY A 77 -22.50 18.93 11.18
CA GLY A 77 -22.03 19.82 12.25
C GLY A 77 -21.19 19.14 13.35
N LYS A 78 -20.84 17.86 13.19
CA LYS A 78 -20.01 17.11 14.15
C LYS A 78 -18.66 16.76 13.53
N GLN A 79 -17.58 17.00 14.29
CA GLN A 79 -16.24 16.63 13.84
C GLN A 79 -16.09 15.11 13.82
N VAL A 80 -15.50 14.59 12.76
CA VAL A 80 -15.15 13.18 12.59
C VAL A 80 -13.71 13.12 12.11
N LEU A 81 -12.88 12.36 12.82
CA LEU A 81 -11.53 12.07 12.39
C LEU A 81 -11.56 10.90 11.40
N VAL A 82 -11.07 11.10 10.18
CA VAL A 82 -11.12 10.10 9.11
C VAL A 82 -9.73 9.80 8.55
N ALA A 83 -9.50 8.55 8.14
CA ALA A 83 -8.35 8.18 7.33
C ALA A 83 -8.53 8.68 5.88
N LEU A 84 -7.44 9.13 5.26
CA LEU A 84 -7.43 9.51 3.84
C LEU A 84 -7.04 8.30 2.99
N ASP A 85 -7.85 7.97 1.98
CA ASP A 85 -7.69 6.73 1.23
C ASP A 85 -7.80 6.94 -0.28
N THR A 86 -6.66 7.00 -0.97
CA THR A 86 -6.61 7.01 -2.44
C THR A 86 -6.94 5.64 -3.06
N GLY A 87 -6.92 4.57 -2.26
CA GLY A 87 -7.34 3.23 -2.63
C GLY A 87 -8.86 2.99 -2.54
N SER A 88 -9.69 4.01 -2.25
CA SER A 88 -11.17 3.93 -2.32
C SER A 88 -11.84 5.27 -2.65
N THR A 89 -13.16 5.28 -2.83
CA THR A 89 -13.92 6.48 -3.25
C THR A 89 -14.90 7.00 -2.21
N ASP A 90 -15.60 6.10 -1.53
CA ASP A 90 -16.74 6.48 -0.70
C ASP A 90 -16.32 6.96 0.68
N LEU A 91 -17.11 7.87 1.26
CA LEU A 91 -17.00 8.27 2.67
C LEU A 91 -17.82 7.32 3.53
N TRP A 92 -17.25 6.82 4.62
CA TRP A 92 -18.02 6.17 5.68
C TRP A 92 -17.64 6.67 7.08
N VAL A 93 -18.61 6.61 7.99
CA VAL A 93 -18.48 7.06 9.38
C VAL A 93 -18.85 5.92 10.33
N ALA A 94 -17.97 5.63 11.28
CA ALA A 94 -18.12 4.60 12.30
C ALA A 94 -19.30 4.89 13.24
N PRO A 95 -19.96 3.85 13.78
CA PRO A 95 -21.07 4.02 14.72
C PRO A 95 -20.63 4.66 16.05
N THR A 96 -19.34 4.63 16.37
CA THR A 96 -18.74 5.18 17.59
C THR A 96 -18.81 6.70 17.70
N VAL A 97 -19.04 7.40 16.59
CA VAL A 97 -19.23 8.86 16.59
C VAL A 97 -20.70 9.20 16.43
N ASP A 98 -21.20 10.04 17.33
CA ASP A 98 -22.52 10.64 17.25
C ASP A 98 -22.50 11.84 16.31
N ILE A 99 -23.13 11.67 15.15
CA ILE A 99 -23.31 12.71 14.14
C ILE A 99 -24.70 13.37 14.21
N GLY A 100 -25.50 13.10 15.25
CA GLY A 100 -26.87 13.59 15.39
C GLY A 100 -27.85 13.04 14.35
N THR A 101 -29.00 13.68 14.20
CA THR A 101 -30.03 13.30 13.22
C THR A 101 -29.63 13.75 11.82
N PHE A 102 -29.52 12.80 10.89
CA PHE A 102 -29.27 13.04 9.47
C PHE A 102 -30.35 12.39 8.61
N ASN A 103 -30.33 12.63 7.30
CA ASN A 103 -31.25 11.98 6.36
C ASN A 103 -30.74 10.57 6.04
N ASP A 104 -31.21 9.57 6.78
CA ASP A 104 -30.94 8.16 6.47
C ASP A 104 -31.89 7.66 5.36
N SER A 105 -31.34 7.19 4.25
CA SER A 105 -32.14 6.65 3.15
C SER A 105 -32.67 5.24 3.43
N GLY A 106 -32.12 4.54 4.43
CA GLY A 106 -32.40 3.14 4.72
C GLY A 106 -31.84 2.16 3.67
N ILE A 107 -31.13 2.63 2.64
CA ILE A 107 -30.57 1.78 1.59
C ILE A 107 -29.33 1.07 2.16
N PRO A 108 -29.34 -0.27 2.28
CA PRO A 108 -28.20 -1.02 2.79
C PRO A 108 -27.09 -1.09 1.75
N LEU A 109 -25.84 -0.99 2.22
CA LEU A 109 -24.66 -1.14 1.38
C LEU A 109 -23.50 -1.73 2.20
N GLU A 110 -22.62 -2.44 1.50
CA GLU A 110 -21.34 -2.89 2.00
C GLU A 110 -20.22 -2.26 1.18
N LEU A 111 -19.19 -1.75 1.87
CA LEU A 111 -17.95 -1.28 1.28
C LEU A 111 -16.85 -2.27 1.65
N LEU A 112 -16.36 -2.98 0.64
CA LEU A 112 -15.31 -4.00 0.76
C LEU A 112 -13.96 -3.44 0.29
N TYR A 113 -12.87 -3.88 0.92
CA TYR A 113 -11.50 -3.42 0.64
C TYR A 113 -10.56 -4.58 0.33
N GLY A 114 -9.41 -4.26 -0.28
CA GLY A 114 -8.37 -5.23 -0.62
C GLY A 114 -8.88 -6.33 -1.56
N ASP A 115 -8.80 -7.57 -1.11
CA ASP A 115 -9.30 -8.77 -1.81
C ASP A 115 -10.82 -8.98 -1.67
N GLY A 116 -11.50 -8.06 -0.99
CA GLY A 116 -12.94 -8.12 -0.72
C GLY A 116 -13.30 -8.93 0.52
N SER A 117 -12.32 -9.43 1.28
CA SER A 117 -12.57 -10.23 2.49
C SER A 117 -12.96 -9.40 3.72
N TYR A 118 -12.71 -8.09 3.70
CA TYR A 118 -12.99 -7.20 4.83
C TYR A 118 -13.62 -5.88 4.37
N GLY A 119 -14.36 -5.23 5.28
CA GLY A 119 -15.19 -4.09 4.93
C GLY A 119 -16.01 -3.51 6.07
N VAL A 120 -16.89 -2.58 5.70
CA VAL A 120 -17.93 -2.02 6.57
C VAL A 120 -19.29 -2.17 5.90
N SER A 121 -20.33 -2.40 6.69
CA SER A 121 -21.71 -2.44 6.20
C SER A 121 -22.61 -1.52 7.02
N GLY A 122 -23.62 -0.95 6.35
CA GLY A 122 -24.45 0.09 6.92
C GLY A 122 -25.53 0.57 5.98
N THR A 123 -26.03 1.78 6.23
CA THR A 123 -27.03 2.45 5.38
C THR A 123 -26.47 3.72 4.77
N ILE A 124 -26.90 4.04 3.55
CA ILE A 124 -26.50 5.29 2.88
C ILE A 124 -27.26 6.45 3.53
N GLY A 125 -26.53 7.39 4.11
CA GLY A 125 -27.05 8.64 4.65
C GLY A 125 -26.67 9.83 3.78
N VAL A 126 -27.40 10.93 3.95
CA VAL A 126 -27.07 12.24 3.37
C VAL A 126 -27.04 13.29 4.48
N ALA A 127 -25.96 14.07 4.55
CA ALA A 127 -25.80 15.14 5.52
C ALA A 127 -24.97 16.30 4.94
N PRO A 128 -25.03 17.50 5.55
CA PRO A 128 -24.06 18.55 5.31
C PRO A 128 -22.65 18.06 5.66
N PHE A 129 -21.69 18.32 4.79
CA PHE A 129 -20.29 17.95 4.93
C PHE A 129 -19.39 19.17 4.80
N GLN A 130 -18.31 19.19 5.58
CA GLN A 130 -17.26 20.20 5.48
C GLN A 130 -15.88 19.56 5.55
N LEU A 131 -14.98 20.03 4.68
CA LEU A 131 -13.54 19.74 4.70
C LEU A 131 -12.79 21.07 4.59
N GLY A 132 -12.30 21.57 5.72
CA GLY A 132 -11.77 22.93 5.84
C GLY A 132 -12.74 23.99 5.31
N THR A 133 -12.41 24.67 4.20
CA THR A 133 -13.25 25.71 3.59
C THR A 133 -14.29 25.17 2.60
N TYR A 134 -14.17 23.91 2.18
CA TYR A 134 -15.11 23.28 1.26
C TYR A 134 -16.36 22.81 2.00
N ASN A 135 -17.53 23.19 1.49
CA ASN A 135 -18.82 22.89 2.09
C ASN A 135 -19.71 22.18 1.06
N VAL A 136 -20.19 20.98 1.36
CA VAL A 136 -21.12 20.21 0.52
C VAL A 136 -22.44 20.06 1.28
N PRO A 137 -23.52 20.77 0.89
CA PRO A 137 -24.78 20.75 1.64
C PRO A 137 -25.46 19.38 1.75
N GLN A 138 -25.25 18.53 0.74
CA GLN A 138 -25.83 17.19 0.65
C GLN A 138 -24.75 16.22 0.17
N GLN A 139 -23.99 15.66 1.11
CA GLN A 139 -22.99 14.64 0.83
C GLN A 139 -23.53 13.26 1.23
N ALA A 140 -23.55 12.33 0.28
CA ALA A 140 -23.79 10.93 0.59
C ALA A 140 -22.58 10.31 1.30
N PHE A 141 -22.87 9.44 2.27
CA PHE A 141 -21.88 8.67 2.99
C PHE A 141 -22.51 7.37 3.50
N LEU A 142 -21.70 6.36 3.81
CA LEU A 142 -22.18 5.17 4.50
C LEU A 142 -22.12 5.40 6.02
N ARG A 143 -23.27 5.32 6.70
CA ARG A 143 -23.30 5.17 8.15
C ARG A 143 -23.03 3.71 8.49
N ALA A 144 -21.80 3.40 8.88
CA ALA A 144 -21.43 2.04 9.24
C ALA A 144 -22.16 1.59 10.51
N THR A 145 -22.63 0.35 10.50
CA THR A 145 -23.27 -0.32 11.65
C THR A 145 -22.48 -1.53 12.10
N LYS A 146 -21.76 -2.15 11.17
CA LYS A 146 -20.84 -3.27 11.38
C LYS A 146 -19.59 -3.07 10.53
N GLY A 147 -18.51 -3.71 10.91
CA GLY A 147 -17.30 -3.76 10.09
C GLY A 147 -16.26 -4.72 10.64
N SER A 148 -15.40 -5.18 9.74
CA SER A 148 -14.21 -5.98 10.03
C SER A 148 -12.91 -5.19 9.83
N VAL A 149 -13.01 -3.90 9.50
CA VAL A 149 -11.85 -2.99 9.44
C VAL A 149 -11.27 -2.82 10.85
N SER A 150 -10.20 -3.57 11.15
CA SER A 150 -9.52 -3.56 12.44
C SER A 150 -8.49 -2.44 12.55
N GLY A 151 -8.18 -2.00 13.78
CA GLY A 151 -7.03 -1.12 14.07
C GLY A 151 -7.26 0.37 13.83
N ILE A 152 -8.24 0.77 12.99
CA ILE A 152 -8.53 2.19 12.72
C ILE A 152 -9.27 2.84 13.90
N THR A 153 -10.29 2.20 14.48
CA THR A 153 -10.98 2.72 15.67
C THR A 153 -10.11 2.69 16.92
N ASP A 154 -9.19 1.74 17.00
CA ASP A 154 -8.29 1.56 18.15
C ASP A 154 -7.29 2.71 18.29
N ILE A 155 -7.00 3.42 17.20
CA ILE A 155 -6.17 4.64 17.17
C ILE A 155 -7.01 5.93 17.15
N GLY A 156 -8.32 5.84 17.44
CA GLY A 156 -9.23 6.98 17.53
C GLY A 156 -9.76 7.49 16.19
N VAL A 157 -9.50 6.79 15.07
CA VAL A 157 -10.02 7.15 13.75
C VAL A 157 -11.41 6.55 13.58
N SER A 158 -12.36 7.38 13.17
CA SER A 158 -13.79 7.08 13.23
C SER A 158 -14.46 7.05 11.87
N GLY A 159 -13.69 6.89 10.81
CA GLY A 159 -14.18 6.82 9.45
C GLY A 159 -13.04 6.83 8.45
N LEU A 160 -13.40 6.85 7.18
CA LEU A 160 -12.46 6.89 6.07
C LEU A 160 -13.08 7.70 4.95
N LEU A 161 -12.28 8.58 4.37
CA LEU A 161 -12.61 9.43 3.25
C LEU A 161 -11.88 8.90 2.01
N GLY A 162 -12.64 8.27 1.12
CA GLY A 162 -12.13 7.85 -0.18
C GLY A 162 -11.80 9.04 -1.08
N LEU A 163 -10.69 8.91 -1.81
CA LEU A 163 -10.08 9.93 -2.65
C LEU A 163 -9.86 9.47 -4.11
N SER A 164 -10.57 8.42 -4.52
CA SER A 164 -10.57 7.91 -5.89
C SER A 164 -11.77 8.43 -6.71
N PHE A 165 -12.05 7.80 -7.83
CA PHE A 165 -12.94 8.32 -8.88
C PHE A 165 -14.43 8.17 -8.58
N ASP A 166 -15.24 9.12 -9.00
CA ASP A 166 -16.71 9.05 -8.88
C ASP A 166 -17.39 8.08 -9.87
N PHE A 167 -16.63 7.33 -10.67
CA PHE A 167 -17.20 6.38 -11.62
C PHE A 167 -18.03 5.30 -10.89
N VAL A 168 -19.07 4.78 -11.53
CA VAL A 168 -19.91 3.71 -10.93
C VAL A 168 -19.12 2.42 -10.68
N SER A 169 -18.01 2.20 -11.39
CA SER A 169 -17.08 1.10 -11.09
C SER A 169 -16.26 1.33 -9.82
N ALA A 170 -16.03 2.59 -9.44
CA ALA A 170 -15.16 2.99 -8.34
C ALA A 170 -15.91 3.35 -7.05
N SER A 171 -17.16 3.84 -7.16
CA SER A 171 -18.01 4.24 -6.02
C SER A 171 -19.23 3.33 -5.90
N PRO A 172 -19.20 2.35 -4.98
CA PRO A 172 -20.39 1.58 -4.60
C PRO A 172 -21.61 2.44 -4.21
N ILE A 173 -21.44 3.55 -3.48
CA ILE A 173 -22.54 4.46 -3.17
C ILE A 173 -23.15 5.01 -4.46
N ASN A 174 -22.35 5.62 -5.34
CA ASN A 174 -22.84 6.23 -6.57
C ASN A 174 -23.49 5.18 -7.50
N ALA A 175 -22.90 3.98 -7.58
CA ALA A 175 -23.44 2.87 -8.34
C ALA A 175 -24.83 2.46 -7.84
N HIS A 176 -24.99 2.29 -6.52
CA HIS A 176 -26.26 1.87 -5.93
C HIS A 176 -27.34 2.95 -6.10
N ILE A 177 -26.98 4.22 -5.92
CA ILE A 177 -27.91 5.35 -6.09
C ILE A 177 -28.40 5.44 -7.54
N LYS A 178 -27.49 5.34 -8.51
CA LYS A 178 -27.88 5.35 -9.93
C LYS A 178 -28.70 4.13 -10.34
N SER A 179 -28.43 2.97 -9.74
CA SER A 179 -29.21 1.75 -9.96
C SER A 179 -30.68 1.93 -9.53
N ILE A 180 -30.93 2.60 -8.39
CA ILE A 180 -32.28 2.78 -7.84
C ILE A 180 -33.02 3.97 -8.48
N TYR A 181 -32.34 5.10 -8.65
CA TYR A 181 -32.97 6.38 -9.02
C TYR A 181 -32.70 6.82 -10.47
N GLY A 182 -31.95 6.02 -11.23
CA GLY A 182 -31.58 6.31 -12.61
C GLY A 182 -30.23 7.00 -12.76
N THR A 183 -29.68 6.99 -13.98
CA THR A 183 -28.33 7.48 -14.30
C THR A 183 -28.10 8.96 -14.01
N ASP A 184 -29.18 9.74 -14.02
CA ASP A 184 -29.18 11.18 -13.77
C ASP A 184 -29.13 11.53 -12.27
N ALA A 185 -29.25 10.54 -11.38
CA ALA A 185 -29.13 10.76 -9.95
C ALA A 185 -27.69 11.20 -9.58
N THR A 186 -27.59 12.36 -8.91
CA THR A 186 -26.30 12.98 -8.57
C THR A 186 -26.00 12.97 -7.07
N TRP A 187 -26.96 12.61 -6.22
CA TRP A 187 -26.79 12.74 -4.78
C TRP A 187 -25.88 11.66 -4.18
N GLY A 188 -25.61 10.58 -4.92
CA GLY A 188 -24.64 9.54 -4.55
C GLY A 188 -23.18 9.86 -4.89
N ARG A 189 -22.88 11.08 -5.36
CA ARG A 189 -21.53 11.48 -5.76
C ARG A 189 -20.52 11.45 -4.61
N SER A 190 -19.27 11.13 -4.96
CA SER A 190 -18.12 11.18 -4.07
C SER A 190 -17.85 12.62 -3.56
N VAL A 191 -17.15 12.71 -2.43
CA VAL A 191 -16.79 13.99 -1.80
C VAL A 191 -16.00 14.87 -2.77
N LEU A 192 -14.93 14.33 -3.37
CA LEU A 192 -14.10 15.09 -4.30
C LEU A 192 -14.87 15.54 -5.53
N LYS A 193 -15.75 14.69 -6.10
CA LYS A 193 -16.57 15.11 -7.24
C LYS A 193 -17.51 16.25 -6.87
N ASN A 194 -18.13 16.20 -5.70
CA ASN A 194 -18.97 17.31 -5.23
C ASN A 194 -18.16 18.59 -5.04
N ILE A 195 -16.94 18.52 -4.48
CA ILE A 195 -16.04 19.66 -4.31
C ILE A 195 -15.65 20.27 -5.66
N PHE A 196 -15.11 19.46 -6.58
CA PHE A 196 -14.70 19.91 -7.92
C PHE A 196 -15.85 20.54 -8.71
N SER A 197 -17.07 20.01 -8.54
CA SER A 197 -18.26 20.54 -9.24
C SER A 197 -18.71 21.91 -8.72
N GLN A 198 -18.21 22.39 -7.59
CA GLN A 198 -18.57 23.72 -7.07
C GLN A 198 -17.88 24.86 -7.82
N ASN A 199 -16.71 24.62 -8.41
CA ASN A 199 -15.98 25.63 -9.17
C ASN A 199 -15.17 25.01 -10.31
N ALA A 200 -15.79 24.97 -11.50
CA ALA A 200 -15.17 24.42 -12.71
C ALA A 200 -13.96 25.21 -13.23
N SER A 201 -13.66 26.39 -12.67
CA SER A 201 -12.45 27.16 -13.02
C SER A 201 -11.23 26.80 -12.17
N GLN A 202 -11.39 25.96 -11.15
CA GLN A 202 -10.30 25.47 -10.31
C GLN A 202 -9.78 24.13 -10.83
N PRO A 203 -8.48 23.83 -10.67
CA PRO A 203 -7.91 22.54 -11.07
C PRO A 203 -8.52 21.37 -10.29
N ASN A 204 -8.82 20.27 -10.99
CA ASN A 204 -9.39 19.05 -10.39
C ASN A 204 -8.30 18.07 -9.93
N PHE A 205 -7.48 18.46 -8.96
CA PHE A 205 -6.49 17.54 -8.38
C PHE A 205 -6.42 17.65 -6.86
N ILE A 206 -5.90 16.60 -6.23
CA ILE A 206 -5.46 16.62 -4.84
C ILE A 206 -3.95 16.43 -4.79
N ALA A 207 -3.32 16.98 -3.76
CA ALA A 207 -1.90 16.79 -3.53
C ALA A 207 -1.59 16.45 -2.07
N ILE A 208 -0.69 15.50 -1.86
CA ILE A 208 -0.46 14.85 -0.58
C ILE A 208 1.04 14.78 -0.27
N ASP A 209 1.43 15.34 0.87
CA ASP A 209 2.72 15.17 1.53
C ASP A 209 2.54 14.35 2.80
N LEU A 210 2.87 13.06 2.76
CA LEU A 210 2.94 12.23 3.96
C LEU A 210 4.27 12.48 4.67
N ALA A 211 4.26 13.24 5.76
CA ALA A 211 5.48 13.53 6.50
C ALA A 211 5.88 12.40 7.45
N ARG A 212 7.18 12.37 7.74
CA ARG A 212 7.79 11.63 8.84
C ARG A 212 8.96 12.46 9.39
N THR A 213 8.92 12.79 10.67
CA THR A 213 9.94 13.58 11.36
C THR A 213 10.99 12.71 12.05
N ASP A 214 10.60 11.56 12.59
CA ASP A 214 11.46 10.59 13.28
C ASP A 214 10.93 9.15 13.08
N ASP A 215 11.49 8.15 13.77
CA ASP A 215 11.04 6.76 13.76
C ASP A 215 10.01 6.52 14.88
N LEU A 216 8.83 6.04 14.50
CA LEU A 216 7.64 5.82 15.35
C LEU A 216 6.87 7.06 15.88
N GLU A 217 7.23 8.28 15.51
CA GLU A 217 6.53 9.49 16.02
C GLU A 217 5.10 9.69 15.48
N GLU A 218 4.16 10.04 16.36
CA GLU A 218 2.87 10.66 16.00
C GLU A 218 3.19 12.03 15.40
N THR A 219 3.11 12.17 14.08
CA THR A 219 3.66 13.34 13.37
C THR A 219 2.88 14.61 13.69
N ALA A 220 3.62 15.72 13.81
CA ALA A 220 3.16 17.05 13.47
C ALA A 220 3.80 17.46 12.13
N GLY A 221 3.03 17.44 11.04
CA GLY A 221 3.48 17.85 9.71
C GLY A 221 2.96 16.96 8.59
N GLY A 222 3.09 17.42 7.35
CA GLY A 222 2.45 16.83 6.16
C GLY A 222 1.40 17.80 5.62
N ALA A 223 0.92 17.55 4.41
CA ALA A 223 -0.02 18.44 3.75
C ALA A 223 -1.01 17.64 2.91
N PHE A 224 -2.27 18.04 2.96
CA PHE A 224 -3.29 17.66 1.99
C PHE A 224 -3.89 18.93 1.44
N SER A 225 -3.92 19.07 0.11
CA SER A 225 -4.50 20.21 -0.58
C SER A 225 -5.36 19.78 -1.76
N ILE A 226 -6.30 20.65 -2.15
CA ILE A 226 -7.19 20.45 -3.29
C ILE A 226 -6.98 21.63 -4.26
N GLY A 227 -6.62 21.33 -5.51
CA GLY A 227 -6.44 22.30 -6.59
C GLY A 227 -5.12 23.08 -6.56
N GLU A 228 -4.20 22.75 -5.66
CA GLU A 228 -2.95 23.49 -5.48
C GLU A 228 -1.79 22.62 -5.00
N TYR A 229 -0.57 23.04 -5.35
CA TYR A 229 0.65 22.43 -4.86
C TYR A 229 1.14 23.12 -3.59
N ALA A 230 1.69 22.34 -2.66
CA ALA A 230 2.45 22.89 -1.56
C ALA A 230 3.65 23.70 -2.11
N PRO A 231 3.89 24.94 -1.65
CA PRO A 231 4.90 25.82 -2.24
C PRO A 231 6.29 25.20 -2.35
N LYS A 232 6.68 24.39 -1.36
CA LYS A 232 7.95 23.66 -1.32
C LYS A 232 8.13 22.68 -2.49
N TYR A 233 7.05 22.15 -3.03
CA TYR A 233 7.06 21.13 -4.09
C TYR A 233 6.42 21.61 -5.40
N ALA A 234 6.25 22.92 -5.60
CA ALA A 234 5.63 23.49 -6.80
C ALA A 234 6.29 23.03 -8.13
N ALA A 235 7.57 22.64 -8.08
CA ALA A 235 8.30 22.07 -9.22
C ALA A 235 7.69 20.76 -9.76
N ILE A 236 6.88 20.04 -8.97
CA ILE A 236 6.15 18.84 -9.41
C ILE A 236 5.26 19.13 -10.62
N ALA A 237 4.85 20.38 -10.83
CA ALA A 237 4.10 20.79 -12.02
C ALA A 237 4.80 20.37 -13.32
N ASN A 238 6.13 20.29 -13.32
CA ASN A 238 6.97 19.92 -14.45
C ASN A 238 7.35 18.42 -14.47
N SER A 239 6.95 17.63 -13.47
CA SER A 239 7.18 16.18 -13.46
C SER A 239 6.38 15.50 -14.59
N PRO A 240 6.88 14.37 -15.13
CA PRO A 240 6.13 13.55 -16.09
C PRO A 240 4.75 13.17 -15.55
N LYS A 241 3.75 13.19 -16.44
CA LYS A 241 2.43 12.65 -16.13
C LYS A 241 2.51 11.13 -16.13
N LEU A 242 2.15 10.51 -15.02
CA LEU A 242 1.95 9.07 -14.89
C LEU A 242 0.48 8.80 -15.22
N THR A 243 0.19 8.48 -16.48
CA THR A 243 -1.18 8.23 -16.93
C THR A 243 -1.77 7.03 -16.19
N GLN A 244 -3.07 7.10 -15.91
CA GLN A 244 -3.79 5.98 -15.34
C GLN A 244 -3.69 4.77 -16.27
N PHE A 245 -3.37 3.61 -15.69
CA PHE A 245 -3.34 2.33 -16.38
C PHE A 245 -4.18 1.28 -15.64
N PRO A 246 -5.08 0.54 -16.31
CA PRO A 246 -5.52 0.80 -17.68
C PRO A 246 -6.25 2.15 -17.78
N LYS A 247 -6.33 2.69 -18.99
CA LYS A 247 -7.10 3.90 -19.25
C LYS A 247 -8.57 3.67 -18.86
N ASN A 248 -9.18 4.65 -18.19
CA ASN A 248 -10.53 4.56 -17.62
C ASN A 248 -10.66 3.51 -16.50
N GLY A 249 -9.56 3.20 -15.82
CA GLY A 249 -9.59 2.39 -14.61
C GLY A 249 -10.38 3.07 -13.49
N ASP A 250 -10.69 2.30 -12.45
CA ASP A 250 -11.42 2.74 -11.27
C ASP A 250 -10.50 3.09 -10.08
N ARG A 251 -9.17 3.01 -10.27
CA ARG A 251 -8.15 3.22 -9.23
C ARG A 251 -6.99 4.08 -9.71
N TRP A 252 -6.23 4.64 -8.76
CA TRP A 252 -4.99 5.39 -9.03
C TRP A 252 -3.82 4.46 -9.37
N THR A 253 -4.01 3.67 -10.43
CA THR A 253 -3.02 2.71 -10.91
C THR A 253 -2.23 3.27 -12.09
N THR A 254 -0.94 2.94 -12.15
CA THR A 254 -0.05 3.29 -13.26
C THR A 254 1.01 2.20 -13.47
N LEU A 255 1.92 2.39 -14.42
CA LEU A 255 2.97 1.43 -14.74
C LEU A 255 4.24 1.68 -13.91
N LEU A 256 4.61 0.70 -13.10
CA LEU A 256 5.92 0.60 -12.48
C LEU A 256 6.92 0.05 -13.50
N GLU A 257 7.95 0.83 -13.80
CA GLU A 257 8.90 0.55 -14.90
C GLU A 257 10.07 -0.32 -14.44
N SER A 258 10.60 -0.08 -13.24
CA SER A 258 11.62 -0.92 -12.63
C SER A 258 11.69 -0.71 -11.11
N VAL A 259 12.30 -1.67 -10.42
CA VAL A 259 12.71 -1.55 -9.02
C VAL A 259 14.20 -1.82 -8.95
N HIS A 260 14.96 -0.96 -8.28
CA HIS A 260 16.40 -1.13 -8.12
C HIS A 260 16.75 -1.37 -6.65
N VAL A 261 17.64 -2.33 -6.41
CA VAL A 261 18.21 -2.65 -5.11
C VAL A 261 19.72 -2.50 -5.21
N ASP A 262 20.30 -1.61 -4.40
CA ASP A 262 21.72 -1.22 -4.49
C ASP A 262 22.19 -0.86 -5.91
N GLY A 263 21.29 -0.21 -6.66
CA GLY A 263 21.52 0.20 -8.04
C GLY A 263 21.31 -0.88 -9.10
N ALA A 264 21.14 -2.15 -8.71
CA ALA A 264 20.83 -3.25 -9.62
C ALA A 264 19.32 -3.35 -9.88
N ALA A 265 18.91 -3.40 -11.14
CA ALA A 265 17.51 -3.53 -11.53
C ALA A 265 16.98 -4.95 -11.30
N ILE A 266 15.79 -5.05 -10.71
CA ILE A 266 15.01 -6.28 -10.60
C ILE A 266 14.12 -6.38 -11.85
N PRO A 267 14.16 -7.51 -12.59
CA PRO A 267 13.23 -7.74 -13.69
C PRO A 267 11.78 -7.80 -13.20
N LEU A 268 10.92 -6.96 -13.78
CA LEU A 268 9.49 -6.98 -13.48
C LEU A 268 8.75 -7.90 -14.43
N THR A 269 7.77 -8.59 -13.87
CA THR A 269 6.80 -9.42 -14.59
C THR A 269 5.39 -9.06 -14.13
N SER A 270 4.45 -9.13 -15.05
CA SER A 270 3.03 -8.92 -14.78
C SER A 270 2.23 -10.07 -15.37
N LYS A 271 1.24 -10.54 -14.62
CA LYS A 271 0.23 -11.50 -15.07
C LYS A 271 -1.01 -10.81 -15.65
N ILE A 272 -1.14 -9.49 -15.44
CA ILE A 272 -2.32 -8.72 -15.85
C ILE A 272 -2.27 -8.50 -17.36
N ASN A 273 -3.35 -8.85 -18.04
CA ASN A 273 -3.47 -8.68 -19.48
C ASN A 273 -3.36 -7.21 -19.88
N GLY A 274 -2.52 -6.93 -20.87
CA GLY A 274 -2.34 -5.58 -21.42
C GLY A 274 -1.23 -4.77 -20.73
N VAL A 275 -0.69 -5.22 -19.59
CA VAL A 275 0.49 -4.60 -18.99
C VAL A 275 1.70 -4.81 -19.92
N PRO A 276 2.44 -3.74 -20.29
CA PRO A 276 3.63 -3.88 -21.13
C PRO A 276 4.69 -4.80 -20.53
N SER A 277 5.37 -5.56 -21.39
CA SER A 277 6.46 -6.46 -20.97
C SER A 277 7.56 -5.69 -20.24
N GLY A 278 8.03 -6.23 -19.12
CA GLY A 278 9.04 -5.60 -18.27
C GLY A 278 8.51 -4.52 -17.32
N THR A 279 7.18 -4.37 -17.21
CA THR A 279 6.53 -3.46 -16.24
C THR A 279 5.53 -4.22 -15.37
N SER A 280 5.08 -3.57 -14.29
CA SER A 280 3.99 -4.06 -13.44
C SER A 280 2.96 -2.96 -13.22
N GLN A 281 1.70 -3.31 -12.99
CA GLN A 281 0.68 -2.33 -12.61
C GLN A 281 0.72 -2.06 -11.10
N ALA A 282 0.91 -0.80 -10.73
CA ALA A 282 1.02 -0.35 -9.35
C ALA A 282 -0.08 0.65 -8.98
N LEU A 283 -0.77 0.39 -7.88
CA LEU A 283 -1.67 1.32 -7.20
C LEU A 283 -0.86 2.21 -6.25
N LEU A 284 -1.19 3.51 -6.20
CA LEU A 284 -0.71 4.43 -5.17
C LEU A 284 -1.80 4.65 -4.12
N ASP A 285 -1.60 4.11 -2.90
CA ASP A 285 -2.67 3.91 -1.92
C ASP A 285 -2.37 4.46 -0.51
N THR A 286 -2.87 5.65 -0.16
CA THR A 286 -2.75 6.17 1.22
C THR A 286 -3.58 5.40 2.25
N GLY A 287 -4.49 4.51 1.83
CA GLY A 287 -5.23 3.59 2.69
C GLY A 287 -4.40 2.39 3.13
N ASP A 288 -3.28 2.12 2.43
CA ASP A 288 -2.33 1.07 2.75
C ASP A 288 -1.16 1.64 3.58
N PRO A 289 -0.96 1.21 4.84
CA PRO A 289 0.15 1.65 5.69
C PRO A 289 1.53 1.12 5.24
N ALA A 290 1.51 0.10 4.38
CA ALA A 290 2.67 -0.70 4.00
C ALA A 290 2.95 -0.48 2.50
N ALA A 291 3.45 -1.55 1.86
CA ALA A 291 3.29 -1.78 0.44
C ALA A 291 3.03 -3.29 0.27
N ILE A 292 2.22 -3.66 -0.71
CA ILE A 292 1.93 -5.06 -1.03
C ILE A 292 2.46 -5.32 -2.43
N MET A 293 3.16 -6.43 -2.62
CA MET A 293 3.70 -6.78 -3.94
C MET A 293 3.78 -8.30 -4.14
N PRO A 294 3.93 -8.77 -5.39
CA PRO A 294 4.11 -10.18 -5.66
C PRO A 294 5.34 -10.74 -4.93
N THR A 295 5.25 -12.00 -4.52
CA THR A 295 6.26 -12.66 -3.68
C THR A 295 7.65 -12.59 -4.31
N TYR A 296 7.76 -12.75 -5.64
CA TYR A 296 9.05 -12.69 -6.34
C TYR A 296 9.75 -11.33 -6.19
N LEU A 297 8.99 -10.24 -6.22
CA LEU A 297 9.54 -8.88 -6.13
C LEU A 297 9.89 -8.56 -4.67
N PHE A 298 9.02 -8.98 -3.75
CA PHE A 298 9.26 -8.89 -2.32
C PHE A 298 10.56 -9.61 -1.92
N ASP A 299 10.73 -10.87 -2.33
CA ASP A 299 11.93 -11.66 -2.07
C ASP A 299 13.18 -11.03 -2.69
N ALA A 300 13.08 -10.55 -3.93
CA ALA A 300 14.19 -9.89 -4.60
C ALA A 300 14.64 -8.61 -3.88
N ILE A 301 13.76 -7.94 -3.14
CA ILE A 301 14.11 -6.77 -2.31
C ILE A 301 14.72 -7.20 -0.97
N TYR A 302 14.03 -8.05 -0.21
CA TYR A 302 14.40 -8.31 1.18
C TYR A 302 15.50 -9.34 1.38
N SER A 303 15.64 -10.33 0.48
CA SER A 303 16.67 -11.36 0.59
C SER A 303 18.11 -10.81 0.44
N GLN A 304 18.26 -9.62 -0.16
CA GLN A 304 19.55 -8.96 -0.34
C GLN A 304 20.04 -8.24 0.92
N ILE A 305 19.15 -8.01 1.90
CA ILE A 305 19.50 -7.30 3.13
C ILE A 305 20.46 -8.17 3.97
N PRO A 306 21.67 -7.68 4.30
CA PRO A 306 22.61 -8.44 5.11
C PRO A 306 22.01 -8.83 6.47
N GLY A 307 22.01 -10.13 6.76
CA GLY A 307 21.47 -10.66 8.03
C GLY A 307 19.95 -10.81 8.07
N ALA A 308 19.24 -10.51 6.98
CA ALA A 308 17.82 -10.80 6.90
C ALA A 308 17.56 -12.30 6.74
N VAL A 309 16.43 -12.75 7.28
CA VAL A 309 15.99 -14.14 7.25
C VAL A 309 14.49 -14.18 6.96
N ALA A 310 14.11 -14.94 5.95
CA ALA A 310 12.70 -15.20 5.65
C ALA A 310 12.04 -15.99 6.77
N TYR A 311 10.77 -15.68 7.01
CA TYR A 311 9.90 -16.37 7.94
C TYR A 311 8.61 -16.75 7.23
N ASP A 312 8.37 -18.06 7.18
CA ASP A 312 7.21 -18.68 6.55
C ASP A 312 6.39 -19.41 7.60
N GLN A 313 5.14 -18.96 7.83
CA GLN A 313 4.19 -19.70 8.64
C GLN A 313 2.75 -19.49 8.19
N GLY A 314 2.08 -20.60 7.87
CA GLY A 314 0.72 -20.54 7.31
C GLY A 314 0.71 -19.77 5.99
N ASN A 315 -0.12 -18.73 5.92
CA ASN A 315 -0.19 -17.82 4.76
C ASN A 315 0.70 -16.58 4.91
N THR A 316 1.52 -16.51 5.97
CA THR A 316 2.40 -15.37 6.23
C THR A 316 3.78 -15.64 5.65
N HIS A 317 4.24 -14.71 4.81
CA HIS A 317 5.61 -14.64 4.31
C HIS A 317 6.16 -13.24 4.63
N LEU A 318 7.16 -13.16 5.50
CA LEU A 318 7.80 -11.91 5.94
C LEU A 318 9.31 -12.09 6.10
N TYR A 319 10.06 -10.98 6.15
CA TYR A 319 11.48 -11.02 6.54
C TYR A 319 11.68 -10.46 7.92
N LEU A 320 12.47 -11.16 8.74
CA LEU A 320 13.14 -10.58 9.90
C LEU A 320 14.47 -9.99 9.43
N LEU A 321 14.82 -8.79 9.88
CA LEU A 321 16.04 -8.12 9.43
C LEU A 321 16.67 -7.27 10.55
N PRO A 322 17.96 -6.93 10.43
CA PRO A 322 18.59 -6.03 11.38
C PRO A 322 17.90 -4.67 11.38
N CYS A 323 17.56 -4.17 12.57
CA CYS A 323 16.86 -2.90 12.70
C CYS A 323 17.63 -1.72 12.12
N ASN A 324 18.96 -1.81 12.03
CA ASN A 324 19.84 -0.79 11.48
C ASN A 324 20.13 -0.93 9.98
N THR A 325 19.31 -1.66 9.22
CA THR A 325 19.48 -1.81 7.76
C THR A 325 19.57 -0.46 7.04
N THR A 326 20.45 -0.40 6.03
CA THR A 326 20.64 0.79 5.17
C THR A 326 20.44 0.47 3.69
N GLN A 327 19.77 -0.66 3.40
CA GLN A 327 19.49 -1.13 2.04
C GLN A 327 18.94 -0.01 1.15
N SER A 328 19.55 0.19 -0.02
CA SER A 328 19.05 1.15 -1.00
C SER A 328 18.00 0.48 -1.88
N VAL A 329 16.77 1.01 -1.87
CA VAL A 329 15.67 0.59 -2.74
C VAL A 329 15.11 1.81 -3.46
N SER A 330 14.84 1.71 -4.77
CA SER A 330 14.21 2.77 -5.56
C SER A 330 13.22 2.20 -6.55
N PHE A 331 12.06 2.85 -6.65
CA PHE A 331 11.02 2.52 -7.64
C PHE A 331 11.08 3.52 -8.79
N PHE A 332 10.82 3.09 -10.01
CA PHE A 332 10.92 3.95 -11.20
C PHE A 332 9.56 4.12 -11.89
N PHE A 333 9.20 5.38 -12.12
CA PHE A 333 7.98 5.78 -12.81
C PHE A 333 8.27 6.96 -13.75
N GLY A 334 7.81 6.88 -14.99
CA GLY A 334 7.96 7.96 -15.97
C GLY A 334 9.42 8.35 -16.21
N GLY A 335 10.34 7.38 -16.18
CA GLY A 335 11.77 7.58 -16.33
C GLY A 335 12.51 8.16 -15.12
N ASN A 336 11.82 8.39 -13.99
CA ASN A 336 12.42 8.95 -12.77
C ASN A 336 12.47 7.91 -11.65
N GLY A 337 13.55 7.92 -10.87
CA GLY A 337 13.71 7.09 -9.68
C GLY A 337 13.21 7.78 -8.41
N TYR A 338 12.52 7.02 -7.56
CA TYR A 338 11.96 7.44 -6.28
C TYR A 338 12.55 6.56 -5.17
N PRO A 339 13.62 7.01 -4.50
CA PRO A 339 14.28 6.24 -3.44
C PRO A 339 13.42 6.11 -2.18
N ILE A 340 13.52 4.97 -1.52
CA ILE A 340 12.85 4.69 -0.25
C ILE A 340 13.84 4.88 0.88
N HIS A 341 13.45 5.62 1.92
CA HIS A 341 14.25 5.74 3.11
C HIS A 341 14.31 4.37 3.81
N PRO A 342 15.47 3.86 4.25
CA PRO A 342 15.56 2.51 4.83
C PRO A 342 14.70 2.27 6.09
N LEU A 343 14.26 3.33 6.77
CA LEU A 343 13.32 3.23 7.90
C LEU A 343 11.92 2.84 7.44
N ASP A 344 11.55 3.15 6.21
CA ASP A 344 10.27 2.77 5.63
C ASP A 344 10.33 1.36 5.01
N LEU A 345 11.48 0.69 5.01
CA LEU A 345 11.63 -0.74 4.64
C LEU A 345 11.40 -1.69 5.83
N SER A 346 11.33 -1.16 7.06
CA SER A 346 11.26 -1.99 8.25
C SER A 346 10.39 -1.42 9.35
N THR A 347 9.80 -2.31 10.13
CA THR A 347 9.07 -1.97 11.33
C THR A 347 9.71 -2.61 12.55
N ILE A 348 9.57 -1.97 13.71
CA ILE A 348 9.95 -2.55 14.99
C ILE A 348 8.74 -3.29 15.56
N THR A 349 8.93 -4.52 16.02
CA THR A 349 7.89 -5.31 16.68
C THR A 349 7.50 -4.71 18.03
N ALA A 350 6.32 -5.07 18.53
CA ALA A 350 6.08 -4.95 19.97
C ALA A 350 7.12 -5.80 20.74
N PRO A 351 7.40 -5.47 22.02
CA PRO A 351 8.23 -6.31 22.87
C PRO A 351 7.78 -7.78 22.85
N LEU A 352 8.72 -8.67 22.61
CA LEU A 352 8.58 -10.11 22.58
C LEU A 352 9.15 -10.67 23.88
N GLU A 353 8.39 -11.50 24.58
CA GLU A 353 8.89 -12.20 25.76
C GLU A 353 9.42 -13.58 25.37
N ILE A 354 10.70 -13.83 25.66
CA ILE A 354 11.38 -15.10 25.40
C ILE A 354 12.16 -15.47 26.66
N ASP A 355 11.85 -16.63 27.24
CA ASP A 355 12.46 -17.12 28.49
C ASP A 355 12.48 -16.08 29.62
N GLY A 356 11.38 -15.33 29.78
CA GLY A 356 11.24 -14.28 30.81
C GLY A 356 12.06 -13.01 30.56
N LYS A 357 12.63 -12.84 29.35
CA LYS A 357 13.33 -11.63 28.92
C LYS A 357 12.59 -10.98 27.76
N GLN A 358 12.57 -9.65 27.77
CA GLN A 358 11.96 -8.86 26.71
C GLN A 358 12.99 -8.58 25.61
N TYR A 359 12.56 -8.70 24.36
CA TYR A 359 13.32 -8.39 23.16
C TYR A 359 12.47 -7.60 22.18
N VAL A 360 13.10 -6.97 21.19
CA VAL A 360 12.41 -6.48 19.99
C VAL A 360 13.09 -7.05 18.77
N ALA A 361 12.37 -7.12 17.66
CA ALA A 361 12.93 -7.44 16.35
C ALA A 361 12.48 -6.40 15.33
N CYS A 362 13.11 -6.41 14.15
CA CYS A 362 12.58 -5.69 13.00
C CYS A 362 12.10 -6.64 11.92
N THR A 363 10.95 -6.31 11.32
CA THR A 363 10.37 -7.07 10.21
C THR A 363 10.23 -6.21 8.97
N SER A 364 10.09 -6.84 7.81
CA SER A 364 9.74 -6.17 6.55
C SER A 364 8.49 -5.32 6.75
N SER A 365 8.54 -4.05 6.34
CA SER A 365 7.37 -3.18 6.33
C SER A 365 6.45 -3.46 5.14
N PHE A 366 7.00 -3.96 4.03
CA PHE A 366 6.19 -4.44 2.90
C PHE A 366 5.66 -5.85 3.20
N MET A 367 4.65 -6.24 2.43
CA MET A 367 4.01 -7.55 2.51
C MET A 367 4.05 -8.22 1.14
N ALA A 368 4.25 -9.55 1.15
CA ALA A 368 4.10 -10.38 -0.03
C ALA A 368 2.66 -10.87 -0.15
N ALA A 369 2.08 -10.70 -1.34
CA ALA A 369 0.81 -11.33 -1.67
C ALA A 369 0.71 -11.56 -3.19
N ASP A 370 0.41 -12.79 -3.57
CA ASP A 370 0.13 -13.15 -4.95
C ASP A 370 -1.39 -13.24 -5.17
N ASN A 371 -1.86 -12.76 -6.32
CA ASN A 371 -3.28 -12.88 -6.75
C ASN A 371 -4.32 -12.25 -5.81
N TRP A 372 -3.91 -11.32 -4.95
CA TRP A 372 -4.77 -10.72 -3.94
C TRP A 372 -5.79 -9.71 -4.49
N ALA A 373 -5.40 -8.88 -5.47
CA ALA A 373 -6.29 -7.90 -6.12
C ALA A 373 -6.83 -8.39 -7.49
N GLY A 374 -6.79 -9.70 -7.74
CA GLY A 374 -7.18 -10.27 -9.04
C GLY A 374 -6.39 -9.66 -10.21
N ASP A 375 -7.13 -9.08 -11.16
CA ASP A 375 -6.60 -8.38 -12.34
C ASP A 375 -6.58 -6.85 -12.18
N ALA A 376 -6.94 -6.32 -10.99
CA ALA A 376 -7.05 -4.88 -10.78
C ALA A 376 -5.68 -4.20 -10.71
N TYR A 377 -4.72 -4.83 -10.01
CA TYR A 377 -3.31 -4.41 -9.90
C TYR A 377 -2.52 -5.53 -9.20
N GLU A 378 -1.19 -5.45 -9.24
CA GLU A 378 -0.32 -6.45 -8.58
C GLU A 378 0.50 -5.87 -7.44
N VAL A 379 0.83 -4.58 -7.55
CA VAL A 379 1.59 -3.83 -6.55
C VAL A 379 0.68 -2.76 -5.94
N SER A 380 0.59 -2.70 -4.62
CA SER A 380 0.07 -1.56 -3.87
C SER A 380 1.24 -0.84 -3.20
N LEU A 381 1.44 0.43 -3.55
CA LEU A 381 2.46 1.28 -2.94
C LEU A 381 1.77 2.23 -1.98
N GLY A 382 1.74 1.82 -0.71
CA GLY A 382 1.12 2.60 0.35
C GLY A 382 2.07 3.58 1.03
N ASP A 383 1.78 3.93 2.27
CA ASP A 383 2.50 4.92 3.10
C ASP A 383 4.00 4.66 3.20
N ALA A 384 4.44 3.41 3.14
CA ALA A 384 5.86 3.06 3.14
C ALA A 384 6.57 3.61 1.89
N PHE A 385 5.88 3.64 0.74
CA PHE A 385 6.35 4.35 -0.46
C PHE A 385 5.99 5.84 -0.41
N LEU A 386 4.74 6.17 -0.12
CA LEU A 386 4.18 7.53 -0.25
C LEU A 386 4.78 8.54 0.73
N ARG A 387 5.40 8.11 1.84
CA ARG A 387 6.24 8.99 2.68
C ARG A 387 7.46 9.55 1.94
N ASN A 388 7.95 8.85 0.93
CA ASN A 388 9.17 9.19 0.21
C ASN A 388 8.93 10.08 -1.02
N VAL A 389 7.66 10.37 -1.33
CA VAL A 389 7.27 11.19 -2.47
C VAL A 389 6.24 12.24 -2.06
N TYR A 390 6.28 13.41 -2.69
CA TYR A 390 5.11 14.28 -2.75
C TYR A 390 4.29 13.84 -3.97
N SER A 391 3.00 13.62 -3.77
CA SER A 391 2.12 12.99 -4.76
C SER A 391 0.98 13.90 -5.15
N VAL A 392 0.66 13.91 -6.44
CA VAL A 392 -0.48 14.63 -7.02
C VAL A 392 -1.34 13.62 -7.74
N PHE A 393 -2.65 13.67 -7.51
CA PHE A 393 -3.65 12.85 -8.15
C PHE A 393 -4.64 13.77 -8.87
N ASP A 394 -4.52 13.82 -10.20
CA ASP A 394 -5.25 14.74 -11.06
C ASP A 394 -6.36 13.99 -11.80
N PHE A 395 -7.60 14.45 -11.61
CA PHE A 395 -8.81 13.82 -12.12
C PHE A 395 -9.14 14.24 -13.57
N GLY A 396 -8.35 15.14 -14.14
CA GLY A 396 -8.64 15.80 -15.39
C GLY A 396 -9.61 16.97 -15.22
N ASP A 397 -9.35 18.04 -15.96
CA ASP A 397 -10.26 19.18 -16.03
C ASP A 397 -11.35 18.91 -17.07
N THR A 398 -12.58 19.37 -16.80
CA THR A 398 -13.68 19.28 -17.77
C THR A 398 -13.59 20.48 -18.71
N GLY A 399 -13.27 20.21 -19.97
CA GLY A 399 -13.25 21.19 -21.05
C GLY A 399 -14.61 21.80 -21.35
N THR A 400 -14.62 22.90 -22.11
CA THR A 400 -15.85 23.63 -22.47
C THR A 400 -16.81 22.82 -23.37
N ASP A 401 -16.31 21.76 -24.00
CA ASP A 401 -17.09 20.81 -24.81
C ASP A 401 -17.67 19.65 -23.99
N GLY A 402 -17.44 19.63 -22.67
CA GLY A 402 -17.89 18.59 -21.75
C GLY A 402 -17.00 17.35 -21.73
N SER A 403 -15.90 17.32 -22.48
CA SER A 403 -14.89 16.27 -22.33
C SER A 403 -14.08 16.48 -21.06
N THR A 404 -13.66 15.41 -20.39
CA THR A 404 -12.74 15.49 -19.25
C THR A 404 -11.41 14.93 -19.68
N ASP A 405 -10.33 15.64 -19.36
CA ASP A 405 -8.96 15.16 -19.58
C ASP A 405 -8.72 13.81 -18.88
N GLU A 406 -7.77 13.04 -19.38
CA GLU A 406 -7.43 11.76 -18.77
C GLU A 406 -6.81 11.95 -17.38
N PRO A 407 -7.25 11.18 -16.36
CA PRO A 407 -6.61 11.20 -15.06
C PRO A 407 -5.15 10.77 -15.10
N TYR A 408 -4.34 11.39 -14.23
CA TYR A 408 -2.93 11.06 -14.10
C TYR A 408 -2.42 11.34 -12.69
N MET A 409 -1.27 10.77 -12.36
CA MET A 409 -0.51 11.12 -11.16
C MET A 409 0.77 11.85 -11.52
N LYS A 410 1.30 12.62 -10.58
CA LYS A 410 2.67 13.12 -10.61
C LYS A 410 3.34 12.83 -9.29
N LEU A 411 4.63 12.56 -9.35
CA LEU A 411 5.46 12.30 -8.18
C LEU A 411 6.65 13.26 -8.16
N PHE A 412 7.07 13.60 -6.94
CA PHE A 412 8.28 14.36 -6.67
C PHE A 412 9.05 13.64 -5.55
N ALA A 413 10.29 13.23 -5.82
CA ALA A 413 11.10 12.53 -4.83
C ALA A 413 11.45 13.44 -3.66
N LYS A 414 11.18 12.99 -2.43
CA LYS A 414 11.56 13.69 -1.19
C LYS A 414 12.83 13.13 -0.57
N THR A 415 13.17 11.89 -0.92
CA THR A 415 14.24 11.13 -0.27
C THR A 415 15.54 11.24 -1.05
N ASP A 416 16.56 11.76 -0.39
CA ASP A 416 17.95 11.62 -0.82
C ASP A 416 18.50 10.30 -0.25
N PRO A 417 18.92 9.33 -1.09
CA PRO A 417 19.29 7.99 -0.63
C PRO A 417 20.55 7.97 0.23
N VAL A 418 21.52 8.84 -0.05
CA VAL A 418 22.78 8.92 0.71
C VAL A 418 22.51 9.48 2.10
N LYS A 419 21.74 10.57 2.16
CA LYS A 419 21.32 11.16 3.42
C LYS A 419 20.45 10.19 4.22
N ALA A 420 19.47 9.55 3.60
CA ALA A 420 18.58 8.60 4.25
C ALA A 420 19.33 7.43 4.89
N ALA A 421 20.30 6.85 4.18
CA ALA A 421 21.15 5.80 4.73
C ALA A 421 21.97 6.28 5.95
N SER A 422 22.57 7.48 5.86
CA SER A 422 23.35 8.06 6.97
C SER A 422 22.51 8.36 8.22
N GLN A 423 21.21 8.59 8.05
CA GLN A 423 20.29 8.96 9.13
C GLN A 423 19.81 7.76 9.95
N VAL A 424 19.84 6.53 9.39
CA VAL A 424 19.29 5.34 10.05
C VAL A 424 19.88 5.14 11.44
N ALA A 425 21.21 5.12 11.56
CA ALA A 425 21.89 4.85 12.83
C ALA A 425 21.49 5.86 13.93
N THR A 426 21.28 7.13 13.56
CA THR A 426 20.86 8.17 14.50
C THR A 426 19.39 8.04 14.87
N ILE A 427 18.51 7.96 13.88
CA ILE A 427 17.05 7.98 14.07
C ILE A 427 16.60 6.66 14.72
N ARG A 428 16.86 5.52 14.08
CA ARG A 428 16.53 4.20 14.63
C ARG A 428 17.25 3.93 15.95
N GLY A 429 18.52 4.34 16.06
CA GLY A 429 19.29 4.17 17.30
C GLY A 429 18.67 4.90 18.49
N LYS A 430 18.15 6.12 18.28
CA LYS A 430 17.42 6.88 19.31
C LYS A 430 16.14 6.15 19.73
N THR A 431 15.35 5.66 18.78
CA THR A 431 14.11 4.91 19.05
C THR A 431 14.39 3.61 19.82
N MET A 432 15.40 2.85 19.38
CA MET A 432 15.78 1.58 19.99
C MET A 432 16.40 1.75 21.40
N ALA A 433 16.98 2.91 21.73
CA ALA A 433 17.55 3.16 23.06
C ALA A 433 16.50 3.15 24.18
N GLY A 434 15.22 3.39 23.85
CA GLY A 434 14.09 3.29 24.78
C GLY A 434 13.43 1.92 24.83
N MET A 435 13.92 0.94 24.06
CA MET A 435 13.29 -0.37 23.87
C MET A 435 14.12 -1.50 24.49
N PRO A 436 13.52 -2.70 24.69
CA PRO A 436 14.28 -3.91 24.96
C PRO A 436 15.38 -4.16 23.91
N PRO A 437 16.40 -4.98 24.22
CA PRO A 437 17.46 -5.28 23.27
C PRO A 437 16.92 -5.96 22.00
N GLU A 438 17.52 -5.64 20.87
CA GLU A 438 17.22 -6.30 19.60
C GLU A 438 17.66 -7.78 19.66
N ILE A 439 16.79 -8.69 19.23
CA ILE A 439 17.15 -10.08 18.98
C ILE A 439 17.57 -10.26 17.50
N ALA A 440 18.73 -10.88 17.29
CA ALA A 440 19.22 -11.13 15.93
C ALA A 440 18.22 -12.01 15.13
N PRO A 441 17.93 -11.68 13.85
CA PRO A 441 16.96 -12.40 13.03
C PRO A 441 17.13 -13.93 13.04
N SER A 442 18.35 -14.42 12.80
CA SER A 442 18.64 -15.86 12.78
C SER A 442 18.42 -16.56 14.13
N THR A 443 18.59 -15.83 15.23
CA THR A 443 18.36 -16.36 16.59
C THR A 443 16.88 -16.46 16.86
N LEU A 444 16.11 -15.44 16.48
CA LEU A 444 14.65 -15.44 16.64
C LEU A 444 14.01 -16.58 15.85
N ILE A 445 14.41 -16.82 14.59
CA ILE A 445 13.91 -17.96 13.79
C ILE A 445 14.19 -19.30 14.47
N LYS A 446 15.40 -19.50 15.01
CA LYS A 446 15.75 -20.74 15.70
C LYS A 446 14.85 -20.96 16.91
N LEU A 447 14.57 -19.92 17.69
CA LEU A 447 13.69 -20.00 18.86
C LEU A 447 12.25 -20.33 18.47
N ILE A 448 11.72 -19.66 17.43
CA ILE A 448 10.37 -19.93 16.93
C ILE A 448 10.25 -21.38 16.43
N ASN A 449 11.27 -21.89 15.75
CA ASN A 449 11.28 -23.25 15.21
C ASN A 449 11.67 -24.33 16.25
N GLY A 450 11.74 -23.98 17.55
CA GLY A 450 12.04 -24.94 18.62
C GLY A 450 13.51 -25.40 18.69
N GLY A 451 14.42 -24.69 18.04
CA GLY A 451 15.86 -24.93 18.12
C GLY A 451 16.47 -24.40 19.41
N ALA A 452 17.27 -25.22 20.09
CA ALA A 452 18.03 -24.79 21.26
C ALA A 452 19.06 -23.72 20.88
N VAL A 453 18.99 -22.56 21.53
CA VAL A 453 20.02 -21.51 21.42
C VAL A 453 21.03 -21.74 22.53
N ALA A 454 22.29 -21.96 22.18
CA ALA A 454 23.37 -21.97 23.17
C ALA A 454 23.43 -20.57 23.82
N ALA A 455 23.28 -20.51 25.14
CA ALA A 455 23.35 -19.27 25.89
C ALA A 455 24.69 -18.57 25.60
N ALA A 456 24.64 -17.42 24.92
CA ALA A 456 25.78 -16.52 24.88
C ALA A 456 25.98 -15.98 26.30
N GLY A 457 26.96 -16.55 27.01
CA GLY A 457 27.32 -16.15 28.36
C GLY A 457 27.63 -14.66 28.42
N SER A 458 26.92 -13.94 29.29
CA SER A 458 27.29 -12.60 29.69
C SER A 458 28.64 -12.63 30.40
N SER A 459 29.67 -12.05 29.78
CA SER A 459 30.81 -11.51 30.51
C SER A 459 30.81 -9.99 30.38
N ALA A 460 30.21 -9.33 31.37
CA ALA A 460 30.48 -7.94 31.62
C ALA A 460 31.91 -7.81 32.17
N ASN A 461 32.78 -7.09 31.47
CA ASN A 461 33.78 -6.29 32.16
C ASN A 461 34.11 -5.03 31.38
N SER A 462 33.85 -3.89 32.02
CA SER A 462 34.20 -2.57 31.56
C SER A 462 35.68 -2.30 31.83
N THR A 463 36.46 -2.12 30.78
CA THR A 463 37.67 -1.29 30.83
C THR A 463 37.84 -0.58 29.49
N LYS A 464 37.91 0.75 29.56
CA LYS A 464 38.34 1.63 28.45
C LYS A 464 39.69 1.14 27.94
N SER A 465 39.79 0.81 26.65
CA SER A 465 41.06 0.81 25.92
C SER A 465 40.80 0.91 24.42
N ALA A 466 41.72 1.58 23.75
CA ALA A 466 41.63 2.10 22.40
C ALA A 466 41.35 1.03 21.33
N TYR A 467 40.61 1.43 20.30
CA TYR A 467 40.41 0.66 19.07
C TYR A 467 41.73 0.61 18.28
N THR A 468 42.43 -0.53 18.36
CA THR A 468 43.30 -1.01 17.28
C THR A 468 42.56 -2.10 16.52
N VAL A 469 42.38 -1.87 15.22
CA VAL A 469 41.71 -2.79 14.28
C VAL A 469 42.58 -4.03 14.11
N ASP A 470 42.10 -5.19 14.54
CA ASP A 470 42.69 -6.49 14.21
C ASP A 470 41.95 -7.10 13.00
N SER A 471 42.71 -7.41 11.97
CA SER A 471 42.26 -7.82 10.63
C SER A 471 42.38 -9.34 10.46
N SER A 472 41.82 -10.12 11.38
CA SER A 472 42.13 -11.56 11.50
C SER A 472 40.92 -12.51 11.40
N VAL A 473 39.78 -12.07 10.85
CA VAL A 473 38.68 -12.98 10.46
C VAL A 473 38.40 -12.87 8.96
N LEU A 474 39.43 -13.05 8.13
CA LEU A 474 39.34 -13.36 6.70
C LEU A 474 40.75 -13.81 6.23
N SER A 475 41.20 -14.99 6.66
CA SER A 475 42.36 -15.62 6.01
C SER A 475 42.10 -17.12 5.81
N VAL A 476 41.61 -17.45 4.62
CA VAL A 476 41.71 -18.82 4.11
C VAL A 476 43.18 -19.06 3.79
N SER A 477 43.78 -20.09 4.40
CA SER A 477 45.21 -20.38 4.23
C SER A 477 45.56 -20.69 2.77
N SER A 478 46.69 -20.15 2.30
CA SER A 478 47.16 -20.33 0.92
C SER A 478 47.45 -21.80 0.57
N GLU A 479 47.72 -22.66 1.58
CA GLU A 479 47.83 -24.11 1.42
C GLU A 479 46.52 -24.79 1.01
N THR A 480 45.36 -24.28 1.45
CA THR A 480 44.05 -24.83 1.08
C THR A 480 43.70 -24.50 -0.37
N ILE A 481 44.05 -23.28 -0.81
CA ILE A 481 43.88 -22.84 -2.20
C ILE A 481 44.81 -23.62 -3.14
N ALA A 482 46.05 -23.90 -2.72
CA ALA A 482 46.98 -24.72 -3.50
C ALA A 482 46.52 -26.19 -3.65
N LYS A 483 45.92 -26.77 -2.60
CA LYS A 483 45.44 -28.18 -2.63
C LYS A 483 44.16 -28.37 -3.43
N TYR A 484 43.20 -27.46 -3.32
CA TYR A 484 41.86 -27.66 -3.87
C TYR A 484 41.54 -26.75 -5.06
N GLY A 485 42.32 -25.70 -5.31
CA GLY A 485 42.09 -24.77 -6.43
C GLY A 485 42.19 -25.45 -7.79
N LEU A 486 43.17 -26.35 -7.98
CA LEU A 486 43.33 -27.08 -9.23
C LEU A 486 42.21 -28.10 -9.46
N ILE A 487 41.68 -28.71 -8.39
CA ILE A 487 40.55 -29.64 -8.45
C ILE A 487 39.26 -28.91 -8.85
N VAL A 488 39.00 -27.74 -8.26
CA VAL A 488 37.82 -26.92 -8.59
C VAL A 488 37.87 -26.43 -10.03
N VAL A 489 39.03 -25.97 -10.51
CA VAL A 489 39.21 -25.54 -11.91
C VAL A 489 39.04 -26.71 -12.88
N LEU A 490 39.56 -27.89 -12.56
CA LEU A 490 39.36 -29.09 -13.40
C LEU A 490 37.89 -29.51 -13.45
N LEU A 491 37.17 -29.49 -12.33
CA LEU A 491 35.74 -29.82 -12.28
C LEU A 491 34.88 -28.85 -13.10
N LEU A 492 35.17 -27.54 -13.01
CA LEU A 492 34.54 -26.52 -13.84
C LEU A 492 34.82 -26.73 -15.34
N SER A 493 36.06 -27.09 -15.69
CA SER A 493 36.46 -27.35 -17.07
C SER A 493 35.69 -28.54 -17.68
N VAL A 494 35.49 -29.61 -16.90
CA VAL A 494 34.73 -30.78 -17.35
C VAL A 494 33.26 -30.44 -17.60
N ASN A 495 32.64 -29.66 -16.72
CA ASN A 495 31.24 -29.23 -16.90
C ASN A 495 31.04 -28.36 -18.15
N VAL A 496 32.01 -27.49 -18.46
CA VAL A 496 31.98 -26.67 -19.68
C VAL A 496 32.12 -27.55 -20.94
N ILE A 497 33.00 -28.56 -20.92
CA ILE A 497 33.16 -29.49 -22.04
C ILE A 497 31.89 -30.32 -22.27
N ILE A 498 31.24 -30.79 -21.20
CA ILE A 498 29.97 -31.52 -21.28
C ILE A 498 28.89 -30.60 -21.88
N GLY A 499 28.79 -29.35 -21.42
CA GLY A 499 27.86 -28.36 -21.95
C GLY A 499 28.05 -28.11 -23.46
N LEU A 500 29.30 -27.95 -23.90
CA LEU A 500 29.62 -27.78 -25.32
C LEU A 500 29.30 -29.02 -26.16
N ALA A 501 29.56 -30.22 -25.62
CA ALA A 501 29.22 -31.47 -26.31
C ALA A 501 27.69 -31.63 -26.48
N LEU A 502 26.92 -31.30 -25.45
CA LEU A 502 25.45 -31.32 -25.51
C LEU A 502 24.91 -30.29 -26.52
N LEU A 503 25.51 -29.11 -26.57
CA LEU A 503 25.15 -28.07 -27.54
C LEU A 503 25.43 -28.51 -28.99
N VAL A 504 26.57 -29.14 -29.25
CA VAL A 504 26.88 -29.71 -30.57
C VAL A 504 25.89 -30.82 -30.93
N PHE A 505 25.53 -31.69 -29.98
CA PHE A 505 24.56 -32.76 -30.21
C PHE A 505 23.15 -32.21 -30.53
N ALA A 506 22.74 -31.13 -29.87
CA ALA A 506 21.48 -30.44 -30.14
C ALA A 506 21.47 -29.84 -31.56
N ILE A 507 22.56 -29.17 -31.96
CA ILE A 507 22.68 -28.58 -33.30
C ILE A 507 22.64 -29.67 -34.38
N LEU A 508 23.38 -30.77 -34.20
CA LEU A 508 23.38 -31.89 -35.16
C LEU A 508 22.00 -32.58 -35.26
N SER A 509 21.23 -32.61 -34.16
CA SER A 509 19.87 -33.15 -34.13
C SER A 509 18.87 -32.25 -34.84
N CYS A 510 19.05 -30.92 -34.77
CA CYS A 510 18.25 -29.94 -35.51
C CYS A 510 18.54 -29.98 -37.02
N VAL A 511 19.80 -30.16 -37.42
CA VAL A 511 20.19 -30.23 -38.85
C VAL A 511 19.71 -31.53 -39.52
N ARG A 512 19.63 -32.65 -38.78
CA ARG A 512 19.13 -33.93 -39.32
C ARG A 512 17.61 -34.01 -39.54
N ARG A 513 16.81 -33.08 -38.98
CA ARG A 513 15.34 -33.08 -39.13
C ARG A 513 14.83 -32.24 -40.30
N GLY A 514 15.71 -31.66 -41.12
CA GLY A 514 15.35 -30.95 -42.35
C GLY A 514 15.08 -31.87 -43.53
N SER A 515 13.88 -32.45 -43.62
CA SER A 515 13.31 -32.89 -44.91
C SER A 515 11.80 -32.68 -44.89
N PRO A 516 11.23 -31.82 -45.76
CA PRO A 516 9.82 -31.49 -45.72
C PRO A 516 8.99 -32.60 -46.37
N LYS A 517 8.15 -33.28 -45.59
CA LYS A 517 7.01 -34.03 -46.13
C LYS A 517 5.80 -33.11 -46.15
N SER A 518 5.35 -32.80 -47.37
CA SER A 518 4.07 -32.18 -47.70
C SER A 518 2.91 -32.87 -46.98
N VAL A 519 2.12 -32.12 -46.20
CA VAL A 519 0.86 -32.60 -45.62
C VAL A 519 -0.31 -31.91 -46.34
N SER A 520 -1.16 -32.71 -46.96
CA SER A 520 -2.37 -32.29 -47.66
C SER A 520 -3.44 -31.78 -46.69
N LYS A 521 -4.11 -30.69 -47.06
CA LYS A 521 -5.31 -30.18 -46.37
C LYS A 521 -6.46 -31.19 -46.48
N ALA A 522 -7.03 -31.59 -45.34
CA ALA A 522 -8.36 -32.20 -45.25
C ALA A 522 -9.27 -31.25 -44.45
N ALA A 523 -10.46 -30.96 -44.99
CA ALA A 523 -11.47 -30.08 -44.40
C ALA A 523 -12.22 -30.77 -43.24
N PRO A 524 -12.70 -30.03 -42.23
CA PRO A 524 -13.43 -30.63 -41.11
C PRO A 524 -14.88 -30.98 -41.49
N GLN A 525 -15.26 -32.23 -41.25
CA GLN A 525 -16.66 -32.71 -41.31
C GLN A 525 -17.38 -32.42 -39.99
N TYR A 526 -18.56 -31.80 -40.11
CA TYR A 526 -19.49 -31.53 -39.02
C TYR A 526 -20.32 -32.78 -38.67
N ILE A 527 -20.40 -33.13 -37.37
CA ILE A 527 -21.24 -34.22 -36.85
C ILE A 527 -22.30 -33.61 -35.92
N PRO A 528 -23.60 -33.71 -36.22
CA PRO A 528 -24.66 -33.19 -35.35
C PRO A 528 -24.98 -34.15 -34.19
N VAL A 529 -25.16 -33.59 -32.99
CA VAL A 529 -25.57 -34.31 -31.78
C VAL A 529 -27.09 -34.42 -31.74
N LYS A 530 -27.60 -35.64 -31.52
CA LYS A 530 -29.03 -35.97 -31.38
C LYS A 530 -29.61 -35.48 -30.05
N VAL A 531 -30.78 -34.85 -30.13
CA VAL A 531 -31.70 -34.58 -29.00
C VAL A 531 -32.29 -35.90 -28.51
N ARG A 532 -32.46 -36.03 -27.20
CA ARG A 532 -33.13 -37.18 -26.57
C ARG A 532 -34.36 -36.68 -25.83
N ASP A 533 -35.52 -36.94 -26.41
CA ASP A 533 -36.82 -36.89 -25.73
C ASP A 533 -37.06 -38.22 -25.00
N GLU A 534 -37.58 -38.14 -23.77
CA GLU A 534 -38.73 -38.93 -23.27
C GLU A 534 -38.91 -38.72 -21.75
N GLU A 535 -39.86 -37.84 -21.43
CA GLU A 535 -41.06 -38.06 -20.59
C GLU A 535 -41.10 -39.29 -19.64
N SER A 536 -41.24 -39.03 -18.33
CA SER A 536 -42.43 -39.34 -17.50
C SER A 536 -42.10 -39.51 -16.01
N ALA A 537 -42.77 -38.72 -15.15
CA ALA A 537 -43.53 -39.15 -13.95
C ALA A 537 -43.68 -38.04 -12.90
N TYR A 538 -44.92 -37.58 -12.72
CA TYR A 538 -45.64 -37.20 -11.48
C TYR A 538 -44.84 -36.51 -10.34
N SER A 539 -45.21 -35.34 -9.81
CA SER A 539 -46.53 -34.91 -9.32
C SER A 539 -46.47 -33.46 -8.80
N THR A 540 -47.56 -32.72 -8.94
CA THR A 540 -47.79 -31.38 -8.36
C THR A 540 -48.75 -31.45 -7.17
N PRO A 541 -48.66 -30.51 -6.22
CA PRO A 541 -49.84 -29.97 -5.57
C PRO A 541 -50.05 -28.49 -5.92
N TYR A 542 -51.27 -28.24 -6.39
CA TYR A 542 -52.12 -27.05 -6.29
C TYR A 542 -51.65 -25.92 -5.36
N HIS A 543 -51.69 -24.68 -5.87
CA HIS A 543 -52.21 -23.54 -5.10
C HIS A 543 -53.04 -22.61 -6.00
N ASP A 544 -54.27 -22.39 -5.54
CA ASP A 544 -55.35 -21.59 -6.09
C ASP A 544 -55.14 -20.10 -5.80
N GLN A 545 -55.27 -19.24 -6.81
CA GLN A 545 -55.53 -17.82 -6.64
C GLN A 545 -56.51 -17.35 -7.71
N SER A 546 -57.80 -17.32 -7.35
CA SER A 546 -58.77 -16.43 -7.96
C SER A 546 -59.76 -15.91 -6.90
N LYS A 547 -60.20 -14.66 -7.12
CA LYS A 547 -61.15 -13.83 -6.34
C LYS A 547 -60.48 -12.92 -5.29
N TYR A 548 -60.48 -11.61 -5.54
CA TYR A 548 -61.63 -10.73 -5.29
C TYR A 548 -61.54 -9.47 -6.15
N SER A 549 -62.65 -9.17 -6.83
CA SER A 549 -63.01 -7.84 -7.28
C SER A 549 -64.42 -7.61 -6.76
N GLN A 550 -64.57 -6.69 -5.81
CA GLN A 550 -65.68 -5.75 -5.64
C GLN A 550 -65.15 -4.57 -4.82
#